data_AF-A0A7W0HJR3-F1
#
_entry.id   AF-A0A7W0HJR3-F1
#
_cell.length_a   1.000
_cell.length_b   1.000
_cell.length_c   1.000
_cell.angle_alpha   90.00
_cell.angle_beta   90.00
_cell.angle_gamma   90.00
#
_symmetry.space_group_name_H-M   'P 1'
#
loop_
_entity.id
_entity.type
_entity.pdbx_description
1 polymer ?
#
loop_
_entity_poly.entity_id
_entity_poly.type
_entity_poly.pdbx_seq_one_letter_code
_entity_poly.pdbx_strand_id
1 'polypeptide(L)'
;MRKLLIIVFCISLGAAAARAGEQSPVVNNRLFQINPKPAETDQSAPSLQYKPVTAVRIQKPVFKNLKNLRPIIPEDAVEQPQGPDPSAALDLSDIIDDPALLADLGVVCGWDSHLILQDKAAAHVFYYIPRAFLLKRDADGYRFNVQYNSQAEAGQPSVMITAELQAPHQTGDIHLLKSILHQAFDLKPTDPLSVKALPGLGATADLQALSTGLTLPPERIHLEPPGHLKQVFRLTLSLTQDETEEVLAQIAHGGLVGRLNVVVEQVRIPVPIRIQYSRFAGPRLKGFDQWARGNPIASLENVTDFPMALAAVNAYRLKNGRLERLSKKLKPVQIDPGSEKSLKLPAAEALLGDNLMVAWMDLDFDSNCMPCLETIDQNIRKGVALAPGSLMHLEAIPGLFDQFSVYKLIVHVQSPYFTARASAVQKKEITLTADDNINENLMLYIPADKGGDPLLYKYRLEAVTQAGQTRMAPKWEEGRKLTQFFGSSQMEALFNGPIQ
;
A
#
# COMPACT_ATOMS: atom_id res chain seq x y z
N MET A 1 19.20 -35.06 33.63
CA MET A 1 20.63 -35.45 33.77
C MET A 1 20.84 -36.80 33.09
N ARG A 2 21.78 -36.89 32.12
CA ARG A 2 22.60 -38.07 31.68
C ARG A 2 21.87 -39.42 31.49
N LYS A 3 21.85 -40.14 30.35
CA LYS A 3 22.83 -40.48 29.27
C LYS A 3 22.03 -40.98 28.04
N LEU A 4 22.34 -40.61 26.80
CA LEU A 4 23.24 -41.26 25.82
C LEU A 4 22.97 -42.76 25.57
N LEU A 5 22.48 -43.11 24.37
CA LEU A 5 22.76 -44.40 23.72
C LEU A 5 22.95 -44.18 22.20
N ILE A 6 24.03 -44.76 21.70
CA ILE A 6 24.57 -44.74 20.34
C ILE A 6 24.03 -45.94 19.58
N ILE A 7 23.61 -45.79 18.31
CA ILE A 7 23.74 -46.85 17.30
C ILE A 7 24.18 -46.22 15.97
N VAL A 8 25.28 -46.77 15.46
CA VAL A 8 25.93 -46.54 14.17
C VAL A 8 25.35 -47.51 13.15
N PHE A 9 25.14 -47.08 11.90
CA PHE A 9 25.10 -47.99 10.76
C PHE A 9 25.85 -47.38 9.57
N CYS A 10 26.99 -47.99 9.25
CA CYS A 10 27.75 -47.80 8.02
C CYS A 10 27.22 -48.79 6.97
N ILE A 11 26.96 -48.33 5.74
CA ILE A 11 27.19 -49.16 4.55
C ILE A 11 27.78 -48.27 3.45
N SER A 12 28.99 -48.66 3.04
CA SER A 12 29.79 -48.17 1.93
C SER A 12 29.84 -49.25 0.84
N LEU A 13 29.67 -48.87 -0.43
CA LEU A 13 30.05 -49.58 -1.67
C LEU A 13 29.77 -48.59 -2.80
N GLY A 14 30.61 -48.32 -3.80
CA GLY A 14 31.90 -48.83 -4.25
C GLY A 14 32.18 -48.15 -5.61
N ALA A 15 33.44 -47.87 -5.92
CA ALA A 15 33.89 -47.10 -7.08
C ALA A 15 34.22 -47.95 -8.33
N ALA A 16 34.18 -47.35 -9.52
CA ALA A 16 35.05 -47.54 -10.72
C ALA A 16 34.40 -46.80 -11.94
N ALA A 17 34.98 -45.80 -12.61
CA ALA A 17 36.10 -45.79 -13.57
C ALA A 17 35.97 -46.84 -14.70
N ALA A 18 36.29 -46.66 -15.98
CA ALA A 18 36.57 -45.57 -16.93
C ALA A 18 36.91 -46.28 -18.28
N ARG A 19 36.79 -45.57 -19.43
CA ARG A 19 37.35 -45.89 -20.78
C ARG A 19 36.71 -47.06 -21.57
N ALA A 20 36.81 -47.19 -22.88
CA ALA A 20 37.08 -46.38 -24.09
C ALA A 20 37.12 -47.37 -25.29
N GLY A 21 36.84 -46.91 -26.51
CA GLY A 21 37.18 -47.59 -27.80
C GLY A 21 36.12 -48.58 -28.29
N GLU A 22 35.43 -48.37 -29.41
CA GLU A 22 35.87 -48.36 -30.82
C GLU A 22 35.27 -49.59 -31.53
N GLN A 23 34.39 -49.36 -32.52
CA GLN A 23 34.45 -49.96 -33.86
C GLN A 23 33.19 -49.60 -34.67
N SER A 24 33.41 -48.99 -35.84
CA SER A 24 32.41 -48.79 -36.89
C SER A 24 32.20 -50.07 -37.72
N PRO A 25 31.11 -50.14 -38.50
CA PRO A 25 31.29 -49.94 -39.95
C PRO A 25 30.17 -49.14 -40.67
N VAL A 26 30.60 -48.20 -41.54
CA VAL A 26 30.42 -48.15 -43.02
C VAL A 26 29.12 -48.83 -43.55
N VAL A 27 28.17 -48.26 -44.31
CA VAL A 27 28.12 -47.34 -45.48
C VAL A 27 26.65 -46.86 -45.61
N ASN A 28 26.34 -45.59 -45.94
CA ASN A 28 25.77 -45.20 -47.25
C ASN A 28 25.36 -43.73 -47.37
N ASN A 29 25.67 -43.20 -48.56
CA ASN A 29 25.53 -41.85 -49.04
C ASN A 29 24.08 -41.32 -49.02
N ARG A 30 23.92 -40.05 -48.64
CA ARG A 30 23.19 -39.05 -49.46
C ARG A 30 23.44 -37.63 -48.96
N LEU A 31 24.14 -36.88 -49.82
CA LEU A 31 24.12 -35.44 -50.00
C LEU A 31 22.98 -34.70 -49.26
N PHE A 32 23.35 -33.92 -48.25
CA PHE A 32 22.73 -32.63 -47.95
C PHE A 32 23.84 -31.69 -47.49
N GLN A 33 24.29 -30.82 -48.40
CA GLN A 33 25.12 -29.67 -48.04
C GLN A 33 24.23 -28.70 -47.25
N ILE A 34 24.29 -28.79 -45.92
CA ILE A 34 23.77 -27.75 -45.04
C ILE A 34 24.93 -26.78 -44.83
N ASN A 35 24.87 -25.63 -45.50
CA ASN A 35 25.73 -24.50 -45.18
C ASN A 35 25.51 -24.12 -43.71
N PRO A 36 26.54 -24.15 -42.83
CA PRO A 36 26.40 -23.58 -41.50
C PRO A 36 26.33 -22.06 -41.66
N LYS A 37 25.11 -21.53 -41.58
CA LYS A 37 24.90 -20.10 -41.42
C LYS A 37 25.57 -19.72 -40.09
N PRO A 38 26.53 -18.77 -40.06
CA PRO A 38 27.14 -18.36 -38.81
C PRO A 38 26.06 -17.86 -37.86
N ALA A 39 26.18 -18.25 -36.59
CA ALA A 39 25.33 -17.73 -35.53
C ALA A 39 25.44 -16.20 -35.54
N GLU A 40 24.36 -15.53 -35.95
CA GLU A 40 24.15 -14.10 -35.70
C GLU A 40 23.94 -13.92 -34.19
N THR A 41 25.06 -13.94 -33.46
CA THR A 41 25.23 -13.12 -32.26
C THR A 41 25.26 -11.67 -32.73
N ASP A 42 24.08 -11.09 -32.91
CA ASP A 42 23.93 -9.64 -32.85
C ASP A 42 22.55 -9.33 -32.26
N GLN A 43 22.43 -9.55 -30.94
CA GLN A 43 21.49 -8.78 -30.13
C GLN A 43 21.98 -7.34 -30.14
N SER A 44 21.73 -6.64 -31.25
CA SER A 44 21.86 -5.20 -31.32
C SER A 44 21.10 -4.63 -30.13
N ALA A 45 21.83 -3.91 -29.27
CA ALA A 45 21.25 -3.21 -28.14
C ALA A 45 20.05 -2.39 -28.66
N PRO A 46 18.92 -2.37 -27.94
CA PRO A 46 17.72 -1.68 -28.40
C PRO A 46 18.08 -0.26 -28.85
N SER A 47 17.70 0.12 -30.07
CA SER A 47 18.02 1.43 -30.62
C SER A 47 17.33 2.51 -29.79
N LEU A 48 18.17 3.24 -29.07
CA LEU A 48 17.77 4.20 -28.05
C LEU A 48 17.47 5.55 -28.69
N GLN A 49 16.18 5.92 -28.79
CA GLN A 49 15.75 7.20 -29.39
C GLN A 49 15.65 8.31 -28.34
N TYR A 50 16.39 9.40 -28.54
CA TYR A 50 16.32 10.59 -27.69
C TYR A 50 15.20 11.53 -28.15
N LYS A 51 14.43 12.09 -27.20
CA LYS A 51 13.70 13.34 -27.48
C LYS A 51 14.73 14.49 -27.53
N PRO A 52 14.46 15.56 -28.31
CA PRO A 52 15.33 16.74 -28.32
C PRO A 52 15.48 17.31 -26.90
N VAL A 53 16.72 17.65 -26.53
CA VAL A 53 17.05 18.27 -25.24
C VAL A 53 16.34 19.62 -25.16
N THR A 54 15.57 19.83 -24.09
CA THR A 54 14.85 21.10 -23.88
C THR A 54 15.52 21.85 -22.74
N ALA A 55 16.09 23.02 -23.03
CA ALA A 55 16.61 23.91 -22.00
C ALA A 55 15.45 24.45 -21.16
N VAL A 56 15.54 24.33 -19.83
CA VAL A 56 14.51 24.83 -18.92
C VAL A 56 14.60 26.35 -18.88
N ARG A 57 13.45 27.01 -19.01
CA ARG A 57 13.35 28.46 -18.83
C ARG A 57 12.93 28.77 -17.40
N ILE A 58 13.88 29.28 -16.61
CA ILE A 58 13.64 29.85 -15.29
C ILE A 58 13.82 31.36 -15.44
N GLN A 59 12.79 32.14 -15.14
CA GLN A 59 12.92 33.60 -15.18
C GLN A 59 13.60 34.08 -13.91
N LYS A 60 14.26 35.24 -14.02
CA LYS A 60 14.57 36.01 -12.82
C LYS A 60 13.25 36.41 -12.19
N PRO A 61 13.07 36.23 -10.88
CA PRO A 61 11.87 36.70 -10.20
C PRO A 61 11.73 38.19 -10.46
N VAL A 62 10.63 38.58 -11.10
CA VAL A 62 10.22 39.98 -11.05
C VAL A 62 9.74 40.19 -9.63
N PHE A 63 10.62 40.70 -8.75
CA PHE A 63 10.39 40.93 -7.31
C PHE A 63 9.09 41.69 -6.98
N LYS A 64 8.43 42.27 -7.98
CA LYS A 64 7.10 42.85 -7.87
C LYS A 64 6.04 41.88 -7.35
N ASN A 65 6.21 40.56 -7.56
CA ASN A 65 5.30 39.52 -7.04
C ASN A 65 5.84 38.81 -5.78
N LEU A 66 7.14 38.88 -5.49
CA LEU A 66 7.79 38.24 -4.32
C LEU A 66 8.00 39.19 -3.14
N LYS A 67 7.04 40.10 -2.89
CA LYS A 67 7.20 41.26 -1.99
C LYS A 67 7.61 40.91 -0.55
N ASN A 68 7.31 39.69 -0.10
CA ASN A 68 7.58 39.25 1.27
C ASN A 68 8.86 38.42 1.39
N LEU A 69 9.50 38.05 0.28
CA LEU A 69 10.78 37.35 0.33
C LEU A 69 11.92 38.33 0.59
N ARG A 70 12.83 37.92 1.46
CA ARG A 70 14.06 38.64 1.75
C ARG A 70 15.08 38.38 0.63
N PRO A 71 15.78 39.43 0.16
CA PRO A 71 16.86 39.25 -0.79
C PRO A 71 17.98 38.42 -0.16
N ILE A 72 18.59 37.55 -0.94
CA ILE A 72 19.77 36.80 -0.54
C ILE A 72 20.99 37.61 -0.96
N ILE A 73 21.74 38.14 0.00
CA ILE A 73 22.97 38.90 -0.23
C ILE A 73 24.13 38.01 0.25
N PRO A 74 24.89 37.39 -0.66
CA PRO A 74 25.93 36.41 -0.29
C PRO A 74 27.09 36.97 0.54
N GLU A 75 27.30 38.29 0.49
CA GLU A 75 28.43 38.98 1.15
C GLU A 75 28.14 39.38 2.60
N ASP A 76 26.88 39.28 3.05
CA ASP A 76 26.47 39.67 4.40
C ASP A 76 26.74 38.57 5.44
N ALA A 77 26.84 38.97 6.71
CA ALA A 77 26.98 38.04 7.82
C ALA A 77 25.80 37.05 7.82
N VAL A 78 26.11 35.76 7.75
CA VAL A 78 25.13 34.66 7.74
C VAL A 78 24.34 34.68 9.05
N GLU A 79 23.12 35.23 9.01
CA GLU A 79 22.23 35.27 10.16
C GLU A 79 21.86 33.86 10.65
N GLN A 80 21.65 33.72 11.96
CA GLN A 80 21.22 32.46 12.55
C GLN A 80 19.73 32.20 12.26
N PRO A 81 19.34 30.98 11.86
CA PRO A 81 17.95 30.66 11.53
C PRO A 81 17.01 30.81 12.73
N GLN A 82 15.85 31.42 12.52
CA GLN A 82 14.81 31.62 13.56
C GLN A 82 13.52 30.82 13.28
N GLY A 83 13.51 30.00 12.22
CA GLY A 83 12.39 29.17 11.83
C GLY A 83 11.62 29.71 10.62
N PRO A 84 10.71 28.89 10.05
CA PRO A 84 9.94 29.23 8.86
C PRO A 84 9.01 30.43 9.09
N ASP A 85 8.90 31.30 8.10
CA ASP A 85 7.97 32.43 8.05
C ASP A 85 6.81 32.13 7.08
N PRO A 86 5.57 31.94 7.55
CA PRO A 86 4.44 31.64 6.68
C PRO A 86 4.03 32.83 5.80
N SER A 87 4.46 34.06 6.13
CA SER A 87 4.20 35.26 5.31
C SER A 87 5.20 35.40 4.14
N ALA A 88 6.37 34.75 4.25
CA ALA A 88 7.42 34.71 3.23
C ALA A 88 7.40 33.37 2.46
N ALA A 89 6.25 33.07 1.85
CA ALA A 89 6.06 31.90 1.01
C ALA A 89 6.45 32.16 -0.45
N LEU A 90 7.07 31.17 -1.09
CA LEU A 90 7.42 31.13 -2.50
C LEU A 90 6.63 29.99 -3.17
N ASP A 91 5.85 30.33 -4.19
CA ASP A 91 5.34 29.39 -5.18
C ASP A 91 6.33 29.35 -6.35
N LEU A 92 6.84 28.16 -6.69
CA LEU A 92 7.79 28.04 -7.79
C LEU A 92 7.19 28.41 -9.16
N SER A 93 5.86 28.36 -9.31
CA SER A 93 5.20 28.82 -10.53
C SER A 93 5.32 30.34 -10.75
N ASP A 94 5.65 31.11 -9.72
CA ASP A 94 5.95 32.55 -9.85
C ASP A 94 7.33 32.83 -10.48
N ILE A 95 8.21 31.81 -10.53
CA ILE A 95 9.60 31.93 -11.01
C ILE A 95 9.97 30.94 -12.13
N ILE A 96 9.15 29.90 -12.34
CA ILE A 96 9.33 28.90 -13.40
C ILE A 96 8.27 29.14 -14.49
N ASP A 97 8.74 29.52 -15.67
CA ASP A 97 7.92 29.68 -16.86
C ASP A 97 7.70 28.38 -17.64
N ASP A 98 8.49 27.35 -17.33
CA ASP A 98 8.45 26.07 -18.04
C ASP A 98 7.34 25.17 -17.47
N PRO A 99 6.19 25.02 -18.16
CA PRO A 99 5.08 24.20 -17.67
C PRO A 99 5.46 22.71 -17.59
N ALA A 100 6.42 22.26 -18.40
CA ALA A 100 6.88 20.88 -18.35
C ALA A 100 7.71 20.64 -17.07
N LEU A 101 8.52 21.61 -16.63
CA LEU A 101 9.18 21.52 -15.33
C LEU A 101 8.16 21.50 -14.19
N LEU A 102 7.19 22.41 -14.16
CA LEU A 102 6.18 22.42 -13.10
C LEU A 102 5.39 21.09 -13.04
N ALA A 103 5.01 20.54 -14.19
CA ALA A 103 4.36 19.23 -14.26
C ALA A 103 5.26 18.10 -13.73
N ASP A 104 6.52 18.08 -14.13
CA ASP A 104 7.49 17.08 -13.68
C ASP A 104 7.78 17.19 -12.17
N LEU A 105 7.87 18.41 -11.60
CA LEU A 105 8.05 18.59 -10.15
C LEU A 105 6.91 17.92 -9.37
N GLY A 106 5.68 18.06 -9.85
CA GLY A 106 4.50 17.43 -9.25
C GLY A 106 4.53 15.89 -9.26
N VAL A 107 5.34 15.27 -10.13
CA VAL A 107 5.46 13.81 -10.28
C VAL A 107 6.74 13.27 -9.65
N VAL A 108 7.86 13.95 -9.85
CA VAL A 108 9.21 13.48 -9.51
C VAL A 108 9.58 13.82 -8.08
N CYS A 109 9.24 15.03 -7.61
CA CYS A 109 9.76 15.55 -6.35
C CYS A 109 8.92 15.14 -5.15
N GLY A 110 9.58 14.97 -4.00
CA GLY A 110 8.92 14.66 -2.73
C GLY A 110 8.21 15.83 -2.05
N TRP A 111 8.45 17.04 -2.54
CA TRP A 111 8.08 18.31 -1.93
C TRP A 111 7.03 19.05 -2.76
N ASP A 112 6.29 19.96 -2.13
CA ASP A 112 5.27 20.80 -2.76
C ASP A 112 5.92 22.01 -3.45
N SER A 113 5.70 22.16 -4.75
CA SER A 113 6.23 23.27 -5.54
C SER A 113 5.51 24.59 -5.30
N HIS A 114 4.33 24.56 -4.70
CA HIS A 114 3.50 25.75 -4.47
C HIS A 114 3.71 26.37 -3.09
N LEU A 115 4.49 25.73 -2.22
CA LEU A 115 4.69 26.22 -0.86
C LEU A 115 6.09 25.91 -0.33
N ILE A 116 6.99 26.88 -0.50
CA ILE A 116 8.32 26.90 0.10
C ILE A 116 8.41 28.13 1.00
N LEU A 117 8.75 27.96 2.27
CA LEU A 117 8.83 29.06 3.23
C LEU A 117 10.27 29.53 3.39
N GLN A 118 10.51 30.84 3.42
CA GLN A 118 11.81 31.37 3.81
C GLN A 118 11.92 31.48 5.34
N ASP A 119 13.13 31.45 5.88
CA ASP A 119 13.37 31.69 7.30
C ASP A 119 13.10 33.16 7.70
N LYS A 120 12.63 33.35 8.94
CA LYS A 120 12.34 34.67 9.55
C LYS A 120 13.55 35.55 9.79
N ALA A 121 14.77 35.04 9.72
CA ALA A 121 15.99 35.83 9.88
C ALA A 121 16.90 35.53 8.69
N ALA A 122 17.25 34.26 8.55
CA ALA A 122 18.25 33.79 7.61
C ALA A 122 17.72 33.69 6.16
N ALA A 123 17.86 34.76 5.36
CA ALA A 123 17.37 34.81 3.97
C ALA A 123 17.85 33.64 3.07
N HIS A 124 19.00 33.04 3.38
CA HIS A 124 19.57 31.90 2.66
C HIS A 124 18.98 30.53 3.04
N VAL A 125 18.04 30.48 4.00
CA VAL A 125 17.43 29.24 4.50
C VAL A 125 15.98 29.15 4.04
N PHE A 126 15.66 28.03 3.39
CA PHE A 126 14.31 27.70 2.93
C PHE A 126 13.82 26.42 3.59
N TYR A 127 12.52 26.35 3.82
CA TYR A 127 11.79 25.22 4.37
C TYR A 127 10.83 24.67 3.33
N TYR A 128 10.97 23.39 3.00
CA TYR A 128 10.05 22.70 2.11
C TYR A 128 9.06 21.86 2.90
N ILE A 129 7.89 21.66 2.30
CA ILE A 129 6.83 20.79 2.81
C ILE A 129 6.67 19.61 1.85
N PRO A 130 6.41 18.39 2.34
CA PRO A 130 6.10 17.26 1.46
C PRO A 130 4.83 17.51 0.64
N ARG A 131 4.80 17.07 -0.61
CA ARG A 131 3.57 17.15 -1.44
C ARG A 131 2.42 16.28 -0.91
N ALA A 132 2.78 15.20 -0.22
CA ALA A 132 1.85 14.26 0.42
C ALA A 132 2.62 13.31 1.35
N PHE A 133 1.91 12.72 2.29
CA PHE A 133 2.34 11.53 3.02
C PHE A 133 1.67 10.31 2.42
N LEU A 134 2.49 9.31 2.07
CA LEU A 134 2.04 8.07 1.44
C LEU A 134 2.27 6.90 2.38
N LEU A 135 1.57 5.80 2.15
CA LEU A 135 1.84 4.56 2.86
C LEU A 135 3.29 4.13 2.63
N LYS A 136 4.02 3.81 3.69
CA LYS A 136 5.40 3.33 3.59
C LYS A 136 5.41 1.87 3.16
N ARG A 137 6.31 1.56 2.22
CA ARG A 137 6.60 0.20 1.78
C ARG A 137 8.11 -0.02 1.78
N ASP A 138 8.55 -1.15 2.31
CA ASP A 138 9.95 -1.56 2.23
C ASP A 138 10.07 -3.01 1.71
N ALA A 139 11.22 -3.64 1.95
CA ALA A 139 11.50 -4.99 1.46
C ALA A 139 10.56 -6.05 2.04
N ASP A 140 9.97 -5.81 3.22
CA ASP A 140 9.05 -6.75 3.88
C ASP A 140 7.58 -6.51 3.46
N GLY A 141 7.31 -5.51 2.62
CA GLY A 141 5.98 -5.13 2.16
C GLY A 141 5.49 -3.80 2.73
N TYR A 142 4.17 -3.61 2.76
CA TYR A 142 3.57 -2.39 3.32
C TYR A 142 3.70 -2.37 4.83
N ARG A 143 4.10 -1.22 5.39
CA ARG A 143 4.08 -0.98 6.84
C ARG A 143 2.66 -0.58 7.26
N PHE A 144 1.76 -1.53 7.08
CA PHE A 144 0.33 -1.42 7.34
C PHE A 144 -0.13 -2.69 8.04
N ASN A 145 -0.78 -2.55 9.18
CA ASN A 145 -1.22 -3.67 10.00
C ASN A 145 -2.64 -3.47 10.48
N VAL A 146 -3.39 -4.56 10.54
CA VAL A 146 -4.73 -4.62 11.13
C VAL A 146 -4.63 -5.48 12.38
N GLN A 147 -5.22 -5.05 13.50
CA GLN A 147 -5.25 -5.81 14.74
C GLN A 147 -6.68 -5.86 15.28
N TYR A 148 -7.21 -7.06 15.44
CA TYR A 148 -8.53 -7.29 16.02
C TYR A 148 -8.40 -7.54 17.52
N ASN A 149 -9.08 -6.73 18.31
CA ASN A 149 -9.15 -6.79 19.76
C ASN A 149 -10.50 -7.40 20.21
N SER A 150 -10.58 -7.82 21.47
CA SER A 150 -11.84 -8.30 22.06
C SER A 150 -12.85 -7.16 22.12
N GLN A 151 -14.04 -7.38 21.56
CA GLN A 151 -15.17 -6.46 21.69
C GLN A 151 -15.65 -6.43 23.15
N ALA A 152 -15.70 -5.25 23.75
CA ALA A 152 -16.32 -5.04 25.05
C ALA A 152 -17.85 -5.03 24.95
N GLU A 153 -18.39 -4.34 23.91
CA GLU A 153 -19.82 -4.22 23.62
C GLU A 153 -20.05 -4.20 22.10
N ALA A 154 -21.25 -4.57 21.65
CA ALA A 154 -21.60 -4.55 20.23
C ALA A 154 -21.60 -3.11 19.69
N GLY A 155 -21.03 -2.89 18.50
CA GLY A 155 -20.93 -1.57 17.87
C GLY A 155 -19.77 -0.70 18.38
N GLN A 156 -19.01 -1.14 19.38
CA GLN A 156 -17.82 -0.42 19.83
C GLN A 156 -16.60 -0.72 18.94
N PRO A 157 -15.65 0.24 18.78
CA PRO A 157 -14.41 0.00 18.07
C PRO A 157 -13.64 -1.15 18.69
N SER A 158 -13.28 -2.13 17.87
CA SER A 158 -12.57 -3.34 18.30
C SER A 158 -11.46 -3.73 17.34
N VAL A 159 -11.18 -2.91 16.33
CA VAL A 159 -10.13 -3.14 15.36
C VAL A 159 -9.22 -1.92 15.36
N MET A 160 -7.92 -2.16 15.32
CA MET A 160 -6.91 -1.12 15.19
C MET A 160 -6.22 -1.28 13.85
N ILE A 161 -6.36 -0.29 12.97
CA ILE A 161 -5.53 -0.19 11.77
C ILE A 161 -4.35 0.73 12.09
N THR A 162 -3.13 0.31 11.79
CA THR A 162 -1.92 1.13 11.96
C THR A 162 -1.17 1.22 10.64
N ALA A 163 -0.92 2.44 10.18
CA ALA A 163 -0.17 2.75 8.97
C ALA A 163 1.08 3.58 9.32
N GLU A 164 2.25 3.15 8.87
CA GLU A 164 3.43 4.03 8.83
C GLU A 164 3.39 4.86 7.54
N LEU A 165 3.41 6.18 7.69
CA LEU A 165 3.33 7.12 6.58
C LEU A 165 4.66 7.84 6.41
N GLN A 166 5.03 8.09 5.16
CA GLN A 166 6.29 8.76 4.81
C GLN A 166 6.09 9.69 3.61
N ALA A 167 6.80 10.81 3.63
CA ALA A 167 6.94 11.66 2.44
C ALA A 167 7.63 10.86 1.31
N PRO A 168 7.13 10.89 0.08
CA PRO A 168 7.87 10.35 -1.05
C PRO A 168 9.19 11.11 -1.17
N HIS A 169 10.25 10.41 -1.52
CA HIS A 169 11.56 11.02 -1.75
C HIS A 169 12.23 10.34 -2.93
N GLN A 170 13.01 11.10 -3.68
CA GLN A 170 13.88 10.57 -4.72
C GLN A 170 15.30 11.05 -4.52
N THR A 171 16.26 10.22 -4.93
CA THR A 171 17.68 10.62 -4.92
C THR A 171 17.84 11.87 -5.79
N GLY A 172 18.25 12.99 -5.19
CA GLY A 172 18.51 14.24 -5.92
C GLY A 172 17.38 15.28 -5.91
N ASP A 173 16.20 14.97 -5.35
CA ASP A 173 15.05 15.89 -5.35
C ASP A 173 15.32 17.23 -4.64
N ILE A 174 16.01 17.22 -3.49
CA ILE A 174 16.43 18.44 -2.78
C ILE A 174 17.57 19.15 -3.52
N HIS A 175 18.44 18.41 -4.21
CA HIS A 175 19.48 19.03 -5.05
C HIS A 175 18.86 19.77 -6.23
N LEU A 176 17.81 19.23 -6.85
CA LEU A 176 17.06 19.93 -7.88
C LEU A 176 16.43 21.21 -7.33
N LEU A 177 15.78 21.17 -6.17
CA LEU A 177 15.22 22.37 -5.53
C LEU A 177 16.29 23.44 -5.27
N LYS A 178 17.44 23.05 -4.70
CA LYS A 178 18.58 23.97 -4.52
C LYS A 178 19.04 24.58 -5.84
N SER A 179 19.13 23.80 -6.92
CA SER A 179 19.56 24.30 -8.23
C SER A 179 18.55 25.25 -8.86
N ILE A 180 17.25 25.04 -8.66
CA ILE A 180 16.19 25.97 -9.07
C ILE A 180 16.34 27.29 -8.32
N LEU A 181 16.49 27.25 -6.99
CA LEU A 181 16.64 28.46 -6.17
C LEU A 181 17.93 29.22 -6.51
N HIS A 182 19.06 28.54 -6.73
CA HIS A 182 20.29 29.22 -7.18
C HIS A 182 20.09 29.96 -8.50
N GLN A 183 19.43 29.35 -9.49
CA GLN A 183 19.16 30.01 -10.76
C GLN A 183 18.16 31.16 -10.63
N ALA A 184 17.12 30.99 -9.84
CA ALA A 184 16.12 32.02 -9.61
C ALA A 184 16.73 33.25 -8.94
N PHE A 185 17.58 33.06 -7.93
CA PHE A 185 18.20 34.16 -7.18
C PHE A 185 19.57 34.60 -7.72
N ASP A 186 20.00 34.11 -8.89
CA ASP A 186 21.30 34.44 -9.52
C ASP A 186 22.51 34.18 -8.61
N LEU A 187 22.43 33.11 -7.82
CA LEU A 187 23.44 32.71 -6.86
C LEU A 187 24.51 31.84 -7.51
N LYS A 188 25.77 32.04 -7.12
CA LYS A 188 26.88 31.15 -7.49
C LYS A 188 26.78 29.82 -6.72
N PRO A 189 27.34 28.72 -7.24
CA PRO A 189 27.32 27.42 -6.55
C PRO A 189 27.97 27.42 -5.15
N THR A 190 28.81 28.41 -4.85
CA THR A 190 29.50 28.59 -3.57
C THR A 190 28.71 29.41 -2.57
N ASP A 191 27.65 30.09 -3.01
CA ASP A 191 26.89 31.00 -2.15
C ASP A 191 26.08 30.18 -1.12
N PRO A 192 25.88 30.72 0.10
CA PRO A 192 25.13 30.01 1.12
C PRO A 192 23.68 29.81 0.67
N LEU A 193 23.24 28.57 0.60
CA LEU A 193 21.83 28.20 0.43
C LEU A 193 21.52 26.89 1.16
N SER A 194 20.60 26.95 2.11
CA SER A 194 20.15 25.80 2.89
C SER A 194 18.67 25.51 2.62
N VAL A 195 18.35 24.23 2.50
CA VAL A 195 16.98 23.75 2.33
C VAL A 195 16.72 22.71 3.41
N LYS A 196 15.69 22.93 4.23
CA LYS A 196 15.33 22.10 5.39
C LYS A 196 13.90 21.60 5.27
N ALA A 197 13.61 20.43 5.83
CA ALA A 197 12.23 20.00 5.97
C ALA A 197 11.54 20.85 7.04
N LEU A 198 10.27 21.17 6.85
CA LEU A 198 9.48 21.85 7.87
C LEU A 198 9.43 21.01 9.17
N PRO A 199 9.51 21.63 10.36
CA PRO A 199 9.23 20.94 11.63
C PRO A 199 7.81 20.35 11.66
N GLY A 200 7.63 19.23 12.35
CA GLY A 200 6.35 18.50 12.42
C GLY A 200 5.70 18.47 13.81
N LEU A 201 6.33 19.11 14.81
CA LEU A 201 5.85 19.12 16.18
C LEU A 201 4.46 19.77 16.29
N GLY A 202 3.56 19.13 17.03
CA GLY A 202 2.18 19.61 17.22
C GLY A 202 1.26 19.41 16.01
N ALA A 203 1.71 18.66 14.99
CA ALA A 203 0.85 18.31 13.86
C ALA A 203 -0.33 17.43 14.30
N THR A 204 -1.49 17.64 13.68
CA THR A 204 -2.72 16.85 13.93
C THR A 204 -3.18 16.24 12.62
N ALA A 205 -3.66 14.99 12.65
CA ALA A 205 -4.26 14.37 11.48
C ALA A 205 -5.77 14.61 11.47
N ASP A 206 -6.29 14.90 10.28
CA ASP A 206 -7.72 14.90 10.01
C ASP A 206 -7.96 13.98 8.80
N LEU A 207 -8.76 12.94 9.02
CA LEU A 207 -9.15 11.97 7.99
C LEU A 207 -10.64 12.16 7.73
N GLN A 208 -10.98 13.24 7.04
CA GLN A 208 -12.28 13.37 6.41
C GLN A 208 -12.32 12.41 5.22
N ALA A 209 -12.57 11.12 5.47
CA ALA A 209 -12.48 10.10 4.45
C ALA A 209 -13.72 10.14 3.53
N LEU A 210 -13.55 10.82 2.40
CA LEU A 210 -13.86 10.32 1.05
C LEU A 210 -15.32 10.04 0.69
N SER A 211 -15.48 9.77 -0.60
CA SER A 211 -16.67 9.46 -1.41
C SER A 211 -17.75 8.53 -0.82
N THR A 212 -17.56 7.97 0.38
CA THR A 212 -18.53 7.08 1.05
C THR A 212 -19.17 7.69 2.30
N GLY A 213 -18.68 8.83 2.81
CA GLY A 213 -19.25 9.49 4.00
C GLY A 213 -18.75 8.94 5.34
N LEU A 214 -17.71 8.10 5.36
CA LEU A 214 -17.07 7.61 6.58
C LEU A 214 -16.41 8.78 7.34
N THR A 215 -17.11 9.30 8.35
CA THR A 215 -16.60 10.36 9.21
C THR A 215 -16.19 9.76 10.55
N LEU A 216 -14.89 9.59 10.75
CA LEU A 216 -14.36 9.14 12.03
C LEU A 216 -14.18 10.35 12.96
N PRO A 217 -14.68 10.28 14.21
CA PRO A 217 -14.47 11.35 15.16
C PRO A 217 -12.98 11.42 15.58
N PRO A 218 -12.45 12.61 15.93
CA PRO A 218 -11.02 12.82 16.17
C PRO A 218 -10.40 11.89 17.23
N GLU A 219 -11.15 11.51 18.25
CA GLU A 219 -10.71 10.61 19.31
C GLU A 219 -10.40 9.17 18.83
N ARG A 220 -10.89 8.78 17.65
CA ARG A 220 -10.62 7.48 17.03
C ARG A 220 -9.44 7.52 16.06
N ILE A 221 -8.81 8.68 15.90
CA ILE A 221 -7.64 8.92 15.06
C ILE A 221 -6.46 9.27 15.95
N HIS A 222 -5.53 8.34 16.09
CA HIS A 222 -4.32 8.54 16.87
C HIS A 222 -3.13 8.81 15.94
N LEU A 223 -2.42 9.89 16.20
CA LEU A 223 -1.23 10.30 15.46
C LEU A 223 -0.06 10.47 16.44
N GLU A 224 1.06 9.84 16.13
CA GLU A 224 2.34 10.18 16.73
C GLU A 224 3.03 11.22 15.84
N PRO A 225 3.06 12.52 16.22
CA PRO A 225 3.56 13.56 15.33
C PRO A 225 5.08 13.39 15.07
N PRO A 226 5.54 13.56 13.82
CA PRO A 226 6.95 13.48 13.51
C PRO A 226 7.72 14.70 14.06
N GLY A 227 9.00 14.55 14.38
CA GLY A 227 9.85 15.69 14.74
C GLY A 227 10.01 16.68 13.58
N HIS A 228 10.06 16.17 12.34
CA HIS A 228 10.07 16.95 11.10
C HIS A 228 9.37 16.20 9.97
N LEU A 229 8.88 16.91 8.94
CA LEU A 229 8.03 16.32 7.90
C LEU A 229 8.71 15.30 6.96
N LYS A 230 10.03 15.11 7.06
CA LYS A 230 10.74 14.00 6.39
C LYS A 230 10.66 12.67 7.16
N GLN A 231 10.33 12.71 8.45
CA GLN A 231 10.35 11.53 9.32
C GLN A 231 9.12 10.67 9.05
N VAL A 232 9.29 9.35 9.16
CA VAL A 232 8.15 8.42 9.18
C VAL A 232 7.34 8.69 10.45
N PHE A 233 6.02 8.66 10.33
CA PHE A 233 5.12 8.74 11.47
C PHE A 233 4.03 7.67 11.41
N ARG A 234 3.39 7.42 12.54
CA ARG A 234 2.34 6.41 12.69
C ARG A 234 0.98 7.06 12.80
N LEU A 235 0.06 6.53 12.00
CA LEU A 235 -1.35 6.86 12.04
C LEU A 235 -2.12 5.60 12.40
N THR A 236 -2.91 5.68 13.45
CA THR A 236 -3.64 4.56 14.00
C THR A 236 -5.12 4.89 14.10
N LEU A 237 -5.98 4.02 13.56
CA LEU A 237 -7.44 4.18 13.52
C LEU A 237 -8.10 3.12 14.38
N SER A 238 -8.97 3.54 15.29
CA SER A 238 -9.84 2.66 16.06
C SER A 238 -11.17 2.47 15.33
N LEU A 239 -11.41 1.30 14.75
CA LEU A 239 -12.54 0.97 13.88
C LEU A 239 -13.43 -0.14 14.46
N THR A 240 -14.69 -0.18 14.06
CA THR A 240 -15.51 -1.38 14.15
C THR A 240 -15.08 -2.39 13.08
N GLN A 241 -15.62 -3.60 13.12
CA GLN A 241 -15.31 -4.61 12.10
C GLN A 241 -15.82 -4.19 10.72
N ASP A 242 -17.05 -3.66 10.63
CA ASP A 242 -17.65 -3.25 9.35
C ASP A 242 -16.90 -2.07 8.72
N GLU A 243 -16.55 -1.06 9.52
CA GLU A 243 -15.75 0.08 9.06
C GLU A 243 -14.34 -0.36 8.60
N THR A 244 -13.78 -1.42 9.20
CA THR A 244 -12.48 -1.98 8.78
C THR A 244 -12.55 -2.50 7.36
N GLU A 245 -13.59 -3.27 7.02
CA GLU A 245 -13.74 -3.82 5.67
C GLU A 245 -13.96 -2.71 4.64
N GLU A 246 -14.73 -1.66 5.00
CA GLU A 246 -14.89 -0.48 4.15
C GLU A 246 -13.55 0.24 3.92
N VAL A 247 -12.78 0.50 4.98
CA VAL A 247 -11.47 1.17 4.87
C VAL A 247 -10.49 0.37 4.03
N LEU A 248 -10.42 -0.96 4.22
CA LEU A 248 -9.53 -1.82 3.43
C LEU A 248 -9.93 -1.86 1.95
N ALA A 249 -11.22 -1.94 1.65
CA ALA A 249 -11.73 -1.86 0.29
C ALA A 249 -11.41 -0.50 -0.36
N GLN A 250 -11.53 0.59 0.39
CA GLN A 250 -11.14 1.92 -0.08
C GLN A 250 -9.64 2.00 -0.38
N ILE A 251 -8.77 1.55 0.52
CA ILE A 251 -7.31 1.57 0.31
C ILE A 251 -6.91 0.76 -0.93
N ALA A 252 -7.62 -0.33 -1.22
CA ALA A 252 -7.41 -1.17 -2.40
C ALA A 252 -7.75 -0.46 -3.72
N HIS A 253 -8.84 0.33 -3.76
CA HIS A 253 -9.36 0.92 -5.00
C HIS A 253 -9.18 2.44 -5.07
N GLY A 254 -9.86 3.19 -4.20
CA GLY A 254 -9.90 4.67 -4.23
C GLY A 254 -8.77 5.37 -3.47
N GLY A 255 -8.11 4.64 -2.56
CA GLY A 255 -7.23 5.19 -1.53
C GLY A 255 -8.01 5.88 -0.40
N LEU A 256 -7.43 5.91 0.80
CA LEU A 256 -7.85 6.75 1.93
C LEU A 256 -7.14 8.11 1.85
N VAL A 257 -7.87 9.22 1.94
CA VAL A 257 -7.33 10.58 1.81
C VAL A 257 -7.64 11.37 3.07
N GLY A 258 -6.68 12.16 3.50
CA GLY A 258 -6.85 13.09 4.61
C GLY A 258 -5.80 14.19 4.56
N ARG A 259 -5.59 14.86 5.68
CA ARG A 259 -4.63 15.97 5.81
C ARG A 259 -3.91 15.89 7.15
N LEU A 260 -2.60 16.05 7.12
CA LEU A 260 -1.79 16.38 8.27
C LEU A 260 -1.74 17.91 8.38
N ASN A 261 -2.35 18.47 9.42
CA ASN A 261 -2.32 19.91 9.67
C ASN A 261 -1.09 20.24 10.52
N VAL A 262 -0.14 20.96 9.94
CA VAL A 262 1.09 21.41 10.60
C VAL A 262 0.91 22.86 11.03
N VAL A 263 1.28 23.18 12.27
CA VAL A 263 1.16 24.54 12.80
C VAL A 263 2.50 25.25 12.67
N VAL A 264 2.51 26.35 11.92
CA VAL A 264 3.63 27.29 11.85
C VAL A 264 3.14 28.62 12.42
N GLU A 265 3.58 28.92 13.65
CA GLU A 265 3.06 30.03 14.44
C GLU A 265 1.53 29.96 14.64
N GLN A 266 0.78 30.82 13.96
CA GLN A 266 -0.69 30.88 13.99
C GLN A 266 -1.32 30.32 12.70
N VAL A 267 -0.50 29.91 11.72
CA VAL A 267 -0.96 29.43 10.42
C VAL A 267 -0.99 27.90 10.42
N ARG A 268 -2.13 27.34 10.00
CA ARG A 268 -2.27 25.90 9.77
C ARG A 268 -2.00 25.58 8.30
N ILE A 269 -1.00 24.75 8.07
CA ILE A 269 -0.60 24.30 6.74
C ILE A 269 -1.07 22.85 6.54
N PRO A 270 -2.02 22.59 5.63
CA PRO A 270 -2.50 21.25 5.37
C PRO A 270 -1.57 20.50 4.41
N VAL A 271 -1.06 19.34 4.84
CA VAL A 271 -0.28 18.43 4.01
C VAL A 271 -1.11 17.19 3.68
N PRO A 272 -1.36 16.85 2.40
CA PRO A 272 -2.20 15.70 2.05
C PRO A 272 -1.67 14.38 2.62
N ILE A 273 -2.55 13.55 3.18
CA ILE A 273 -2.31 12.13 3.45
C ILE A 273 -3.02 11.33 2.37
N ARG A 274 -2.35 10.36 1.74
CA ARG A 274 -2.93 9.47 0.73
C ARG A 274 -2.46 8.04 0.97
N ILE A 275 -3.34 7.18 1.44
CA ILE A 275 -3.06 5.77 1.78
C ILE A 275 -3.71 4.91 0.70
N GLN A 276 -2.90 4.37 -0.19
CA GLN A 276 -3.36 3.50 -1.27
C GLN A 276 -2.22 2.53 -1.60
N TYR A 277 -2.54 1.28 -1.94
CA TYR A 277 -1.50 0.29 -2.26
C TYR A 277 -0.71 0.67 -3.53
N SER A 278 -1.37 1.18 -4.57
CA SER A 278 -0.69 1.60 -5.80
C SER A 278 0.10 2.92 -5.66
N ARG A 279 -0.07 3.65 -4.57
CA ARG A 279 0.57 4.95 -4.32
C ARG A 279 1.26 5.00 -2.96
N PHE A 280 2.48 4.49 -2.93
CA PHE A 280 3.27 4.34 -1.72
C PHE A 280 4.60 5.11 -1.78
N ALA A 281 5.21 5.33 -0.61
CA ALA A 281 6.58 5.81 -0.45
C ALA A 281 7.50 4.61 -0.19
N GLY A 282 8.49 4.42 -1.07
CA GLY A 282 9.40 3.28 -0.99
C GLY A 282 10.04 2.97 -2.34
N PRO A 283 10.97 2.00 -2.38
CA PRO A 283 11.59 1.56 -3.63
C PRO A 283 10.55 0.91 -4.55
N ARG A 284 10.65 1.22 -5.85
CA ARG A 284 9.79 0.65 -6.90
C ARG A 284 10.53 -0.36 -7.78
N LEU A 285 11.79 -0.04 -8.07
CA LEU A 285 12.68 -0.85 -8.87
C LEU A 285 13.99 -1.01 -8.11
N LYS A 286 14.40 -2.25 -7.89
CA LYS A 286 15.75 -2.53 -7.37
C LYS A 286 16.76 -2.37 -8.49
N GLY A 287 17.91 -1.79 -8.16
CA GLY A 287 18.95 -1.43 -9.13
C GLY A 287 18.83 0.01 -9.65
N PHE A 288 17.64 0.63 -9.62
CA PHE A 288 17.45 2.00 -10.09
C PHE A 288 18.29 3.03 -9.33
N ASP A 289 18.27 3.01 -7.99
CA ASP A 289 19.05 3.97 -7.20
C ASP A 289 20.56 3.82 -7.40
N GLN A 290 21.04 2.59 -7.60
CA GLN A 290 22.45 2.33 -7.91
C GLN A 290 22.81 2.89 -9.28
N TRP A 291 21.91 2.74 -10.25
CA TRP A 291 22.06 3.28 -11.59
C TRP A 291 22.05 4.81 -11.62
N ALA A 292 21.10 5.43 -10.92
CA ALA A 292 21.01 6.89 -10.79
C ALA A 292 22.26 7.50 -10.12
N ARG A 293 23.00 6.72 -9.32
CA ARG A 293 24.29 7.09 -8.72
C ARG A 293 25.51 6.79 -9.61
N GLY A 294 25.31 6.46 -10.88
CA GLY A 294 26.37 6.30 -11.87
C GLY A 294 26.83 4.86 -12.12
N ASN A 295 26.22 3.84 -11.49
CA ASN A 295 26.61 2.45 -11.76
C ASN A 295 25.88 1.90 -13.01
N PRO A 296 26.54 1.15 -13.90
CA PRO A 296 25.82 0.41 -14.93
C PRO A 296 24.98 -0.70 -14.31
N ILE A 297 23.85 -1.04 -14.93
CA ILE A 297 23.00 -2.16 -14.50
C ILE A 297 22.68 -3.07 -15.68
N ALA A 298 22.59 -4.38 -15.42
CA ALA A 298 22.24 -5.38 -16.42
C ALA A 298 20.74 -5.72 -16.42
N SER A 299 20.06 -5.38 -15.33
CA SER A 299 18.69 -5.79 -15.05
C SER A 299 18.03 -4.86 -14.02
N LEU A 300 16.70 -4.88 -14.03
CA LEU A 300 15.84 -4.22 -13.06
C LEU A 300 14.87 -5.25 -12.49
N GLU A 301 14.64 -5.21 -11.19
CA GLU A 301 13.68 -6.07 -10.50
C GLU A 301 12.50 -5.21 -10.03
N ASN A 302 11.28 -5.60 -10.40
CA ASN A 302 10.06 -4.98 -9.88
C ASN A 302 9.84 -5.44 -8.46
N VAL A 303 10.16 -4.59 -7.49
CA VAL A 303 9.98 -4.91 -6.08
C VAL A 303 8.58 -4.59 -5.57
N THR A 304 7.69 -4.09 -6.42
CA THR A 304 6.30 -3.74 -6.07
C THR A 304 5.37 -4.93 -6.20
N ASP A 305 4.16 -4.80 -5.66
CA ASP A 305 3.13 -5.84 -5.70
C ASP A 305 2.26 -5.77 -6.96
N PHE A 306 2.51 -4.81 -7.85
CA PHE A 306 1.74 -4.61 -9.08
C PHE A 306 2.61 -4.80 -10.33
N PRO A 307 2.07 -5.39 -11.41
CA PRO A 307 2.72 -5.33 -12.71
C PRO A 307 2.98 -3.88 -13.09
N MET A 308 4.15 -3.61 -13.67
CA MET A 308 4.50 -2.27 -14.12
C MET A 308 5.01 -2.25 -15.55
N ALA A 309 4.69 -1.18 -16.26
CA ALA A 309 5.26 -0.86 -17.56
C ALA A 309 6.29 0.26 -17.43
N LEU A 310 7.48 0.03 -17.98
CA LEU A 310 8.55 1.01 -18.09
C LEU A 310 8.56 1.59 -19.51
N ALA A 311 8.36 2.91 -19.64
CA ALA A 311 8.24 3.57 -20.95
C ALA A 311 9.42 4.49 -21.29
N ALA A 312 10.05 5.12 -20.30
CA ALA A 312 11.14 6.06 -20.53
C ALA A 312 12.01 6.25 -19.29
N VAL A 313 13.18 6.85 -19.53
CA VAL A 313 14.08 7.36 -18.51
C VAL A 313 14.20 8.86 -18.71
N ASN A 314 14.08 9.62 -17.63
CA ASN A 314 14.12 11.07 -17.65
C ASN A 314 15.10 11.59 -16.60
N ALA A 315 15.61 12.79 -16.83
CA ALA A 315 16.45 13.48 -15.87
C ALA A 315 16.45 14.99 -16.06
N TYR A 316 16.83 15.67 -14.99
CA TYR A 316 17.34 17.03 -15.05
C TYR A 316 18.83 17.02 -14.79
N ARG A 317 19.58 17.77 -15.59
CA ARG A 317 21.02 18.01 -15.37
C ARG A 317 21.33 19.50 -15.33
N LEU A 318 22.46 19.86 -14.74
CA LEU A 318 22.99 21.21 -14.78
C LEU A 318 24.09 21.31 -15.84
N LYS A 319 23.88 22.14 -16.87
CA LYS A 319 24.87 22.41 -17.91
C LYS A 319 25.07 23.90 -18.06
N ASN A 320 26.32 24.36 -17.91
CA ASN A 320 26.68 25.78 -17.97
C ASN A 320 25.82 26.66 -17.04
N GLY A 321 25.54 26.17 -15.82
CA GLY A 321 24.71 26.87 -14.83
C GLY A 321 23.21 26.88 -15.12
N ARG A 322 22.74 26.17 -16.16
CA ARG A 322 21.31 26.09 -16.52
C ARG A 322 20.78 24.67 -16.41
N LEU A 323 19.52 24.53 -15.98
CA LEU A 323 18.84 23.23 -15.98
C LEU A 323 18.46 22.81 -17.40
N GLU A 324 18.75 21.56 -17.75
CA GLU A 324 18.32 20.92 -19.00
C GLU A 324 17.49 19.69 -18.67
N ARG A 325 16.34 19.56 -19.34
CA ARG A 325 15.49 18.37 -19.28
C ARG A 325 15.93 17.36 -20.34
N LEU A 326 16.11 16.11 -19.91
CA LEU A 326 16.50 15.00 -20.75
C LEU A 326 15.44 13.90 -20.66
N SER A 327 15.07 13.33 -21.79
CA SER A 327 14.10 12.26 -21.86
C SER A 327 14.50 11.27 -22.94
N LYS A 328 14.58 10.00 -22.53
CA LYS A 328 14.99 8.90 -23.38
C LYS A 328 13.91 7.84 -23.38
N LYS A 329 13.23 7.70 -24.51
CA LYS A 329 12.20 6.68 -24.67
C LYS A 329 12.85 5.30 -24.66
N LEU A 330 12.25 4.40 -23.92
CA LEU A 330 12.57 2.98 -23.95
C LEU A 330 11.51 2.26 -24.79
N LYS A 331 11.87 1.09 -25.31
CA LYS A 331 10.83 0.17 -25.76
C LYS A 331 9.98 -0.19 -24.54
N PRO A 332 8.63 -0.11 -24.60
CA PRO A 332 7.79 -0.49 -23.49
C PRO A 332 8.10 -1.92 -23.05
N VAL A 333 8.37 -2.08 -21.76
CA VAL A 333 8.65 -3.37 -21.16
C VAL A 333 7.79 -3.52 -19.92
N GLN A 334 7.02 -4.61 -19.88
CA GLN A 334 6.27 -5.02 -18.72
C GLN A 334 7.15 -5.90 -17.81
N ILE A 335 7.10 -5.61 -16.51
CA ILE A 335 7.83 -6.32 -15.47
C ILE A 335 6.80 -6.74 -14.40
N ASP A 336 6.61 -8.05 -14.24
CA ASP A 336 5.67 -8.61 -13.27
C ASP A 336 6.19 -8.43 -11.83
N PRO A 337 5.31 -8.43 -10.81
CA PRO A 337 5.70 -8.34 -9.40
C PRO A 337 6.77 -9.36 -9.03
N GLY A 338 7.84 -8.92 -8.34
CA GLY A 338 8.96 -9.76 -7.91
C GLY A 338 9.83 -10.32 -9.04
N SER A 339 9.53 -10.01 -10.31
CA SER A 339 10.29 -10.49 -11.45
C SER A 339 11.45 -9.57 -11.81
N GLU A 340 12.51 -10.17 -12.33
CA GLU A 340 13.67 -9.47 -12.86
C GLU A 340 13.61 -9.41 -14.40
N LYS A 341 13.89 -8.25 -14.96
CA LYS A 341 13.96 -8.02 -16.39
C LYS A 341 15.34 -7.57 -16.80
N SER A 342 15.94 -8.26 -17.77
CA SER A 342 17.20 -7.81 -18.36
C SER A 342 16.99 -6.52 -19.14
N LEU A 343 17.65 -5.46 -18.67
CA LEU A 343 17.69 -4.15 -19.27
C LEU A 343 19.10 -3.60 -19.05
N LYS A 344 19.95 -3.74 -20.06
CA LYS A 344 21.33 -3.27 -20.00
C LYS A 344 21.32 -1.75 -20.15
N LEU A 345 21.51 -1.04 -19.04
CA LEU A 345 21.71 0.40 -19.04
C LEU A 345 23.18 0.70 -18.70
N PRO A 346 23.89 1.49 -19.53
CA PRO A 346 25.18 2.03 -19.11
C PRO A 346 24.97 2.97 -17.90
N ALA A 347 26.07 3.38 -17.29
CA ALA A 347 26.06 4.39 -16.22
C ALA A 347 25.15 5.59 -16.58
N ALA A 348 24.41 6.13 -15.61
CA ALA A 348 23.47 7.21 -15.85
C ALA A 348 24.13 8.41 -16.55
N GLU A 349 25.36 8.77 -16.19
CA GLU A 349 26.13 9.84 -16.83
C GLU A 349 26.48 9.52 -18.29
N ALA A 350 26.82 8.28 -18.63
CA ALA A 350 27.04 7.88 -20.01
C ALA A 350 25.75 7.94 -20.86
N LEU A 351 24.58 7.75 -20.22
CA LEU A 351 23.29 7.74 -20.89
C LEU A 351 22.65 9.14 -21.02
N LEU A 352 22.79 9.96 -19.98
CA LEU A 352 22.08 11.23 -19.78
C LEU A 352 23.05 12.42 -19.69
N GLY A 353 24.35 12.18 -19.70
CA GLY A 353 25.39 13.18 -19.50
C GLY A 353 25.65 13.49 -18.02
N ASP A 354 26.69 14.29 -17.80
CA ASP A 354 27.20 14.60 -16.47
C ASP A 354 26.32 15.61 -15.70
N ASN A 355 26.63 15.81 -14.41
CA ASN A 355 25.96 16.76 -13.52
C ASN A 355 24.44 16.55 -13.41
N LEU A 356 24.02 15.30 -13.26
CA LEU A 356 22.61 14.94 -13.04
C LEU A 356 22.14 15.47 -11.68
N MET A 357 21.02 16.20 -11.68
CA MET A 357 20.37 16.71 -10.48
C MET A 357 19.38 15.69 -9.92
N VAL A 358 18.55 15.11 -10.80
CA VAL A 358 17.61 14.04 -10.48
C VAL A 358 17.38 13.20 -11.73
N ALA A 359 17.16 11.90 -11.56
CA ALA A 359 16.73 11.00 -12.60
C ALA A 359 15.51 10.20 -12.12
N TRP A 360 14.61 9.84 -13.04
CA TRP A 360 13.46 8.99 -12.75
C TRP A 360 13.08 8.15 -13.97
N MET A 361 12.27 7.13 -13.74
CA MET A 361 11.68 6.31 -14.78
C MET A 361 10.18 6.58 -14.89
N ASP A 362 9.67 6.62 -16.12
CA ASP A 362 8.23 6.67 -16.37
C ASP A 362 7.67 5.27 -16.16
N LEU A 363 7.07 5.07 -14.98
CA LEU A 363 6.47 3.83 -14.53
C LEU A 363 4.96 3.98 -14.53
N ASP A 364 4.28 3.04 -15.17
CA ASP A 364 2.83 2.88 -15.11
C ASP A 364 2.50 1.57 -14.38
N PHE A 365 1.58 1.63 -13.42
CA PHE A 365 1.21 0.48 -12.58
C PHE A 365 -0.16 -0.03 -12.99
N ASP A 366 -0.29 -1.35 -13.15
CA ASP A 366 -1.61 -1.97 -13.23
C ASP A 366 -2.24 -2.06 -11.83
N SER A 367 -2.75 -0.92 -11.37
CA SER A 367 -3.43 -0.79 -10.07
C SER A 367 -4.75 -1.56 -9.97
N ASN A 368 -5.26 -2.11 -11.08
CA ASN A 368 -6.50 -2.88 -11.13
C ASN A 368 -6.26 -4.39 -11.11
N CYS A 369 -5.02 -4.84 -10.90
CA CYS A 369 -4.70 -6.27 -10.75
C CYS A 369 -5.38 -6.88 -9.51
N MET A 370 -6.56 -7.47 -9.68
CA MET A 370 -7.31 -8.11 -8.59
C MET A 370 -6.53 -9.20 -7.85
N PRO A 371 -5.80 -10.13 -8.52
CA PRO A 371 -4.97 -11.11 -7.82
C PRO A 371 -3.88 -10.47 -6.96
N CYS A 372 -3.36 -9.31 -7.40
CA CYS A 372 -2.37 -8.55 -6.65
C CYS A 372 -2.98 -7.94 -5.38
N LEU A 373 -4.15 -7.32 -5.50
CA LEU A 373 -4.88 -6.74 -4.36
C LEU A 373 -5.25 -7.81 -3.32
N GLU A 374 -5.72 -8.98 -3.76
CA GLU A 374 -6.00 -10.12 -2.88
C GLU A 374 -4.74 -10.59 -2.13
N THR A 375 -3.60 -10.64 -2.81
CA THR A 375 -2.32 -11.02 -2.19
C THR A 375 -1.88 -10.00 -1.13
N ILE A 376 -2.04 -8.71 -1.43
CA ILE A 376 -1.73 -7.62 -0.49
C ILE A 376 -2.63 -7.69 0.75
N ASP A 377 -3.94 -7.84 0.56
CA ASP A 377 -4.92 -7.94 1.65
C ASP A 377 -4.61 -9.14 2.56
N GLN A 378 -4.33 -10.31 1.97
CA GLN A 378 -3.87 -11.47 2.72
C GLN A 378 -2.60 -11.17 3.53
N ASN A 379 -1.60 -10.52 2.94
CA ASN A 379 -0.35 -10.19 3.62
C ASN A 379 -0.53 -9.24 4.80
N ILE A 380 -1.40 -8.24 4.64
CA ILE A 380 -1.71 -7.27 5.70
C ILE A 380 -2.48 -7.93 6.84
N ARG A 381 -3.34 -8.90 6.54
CA ARG A 381 -4.11 -9.65 7.54
C ARG A 381 -3.31 -10.78 8.20
N LYS A 382 -2.18 -11.23 7.64
CA LYS A 382 -1.33 -12.33 8.17
C LYS A 382 -0.79 -12.10 9.59
N GLY A 383 -0.78 -10.86 10.10
CA GLY A 383 -0.45 -10.55 11.51
C GLY A 383 -1.58 -10.87 12.50
N VAL A 384 -2.75 -11.24 11.99
CA VAL A 384 -3.93 -11.57 12.79
C VAL A 384 -4.21 -13.06 12.63
N ALA A 385 -3.80 -13.85 13.63
CA ALA A 385 -4.38 -15.16 13.81
C ALA A 385 -5.87 -14.98 14.13
N LEU A 386 -6.71 -14.90 13.10
CA LEU A 386 -8.15 -15.03 13.17
C LEU A 386 -8.62 -15.97 12.08
N ALA A 387 -9.44 -16.92 12.51
CA ALA A 387 -10.28 -17.74 11.70
C ALA A 387 -11.06 -16.92 10.64
N PRO A 388 -11.11 -17.32 9.37
CA PRO A 388 -11.95 -16.66 8.38
C PRO A 388 -13.42 -16.63 8.85
N GLY A 389 -14.07 -15.48 8.69
CA GLY A 389 -15.49 -15.31 8.93
C GLY A 389 -16.30 -16.04 7.85
N SER A 390 -17.30 -16.80 8.26
CA SER A 390 -18.21 -17.53 7.40
C SER A 390 -19.64 -17.16 7.77
N LEU A 391 -20.43 -16.78 6.76
CA LEU A 391 -21.84 -16.44 6.97
C LEU A 391 -22.64 -17.72 7.24
N MET A 392 -23.44 -17.68 8.30
CA MET A 392 -24.37 -18.75 8.65
C MET A 392 -25.73 -18.42 8.03
N HIS A 393 -26.29 -19.37 7.28
CA HIS A 393 -27.57 -19.27 6.59
C HIS A 393 -28.60 -20.13 7.32
N LEU A 394 -29.50 -19.48 8.03
CA LEU A 394 -30.67 -20.05 8.68
C LEU A 394 -31.90 -19.64 7.89
N GLU A 395 -32.70 -20.62 7.50
CA GLU A 395 -33.91 -20.37 6.71
C GLU A 395 -35.08 -21.18 7.23
N ALA A 396 -36.21 -20.50 7.42
CA ALA A 396 -37.51 -21.10 7.68
C ALA A 396 -38.26 -21.25 6.35
N ILE A 397 -38.74 -22.45 6.03
CA ILE A 397 -39.56 -22.66 4.82
C ILE A 397 -40.88 -21.89 4.98
N PRO A 398 -41.25 -20.95 4.09
CA PRO A 398 -42.41 -20.07 4.28
C PRO A 398 -43.73 -20.80 4.59
N GLY A 399 -43.96 -21.96 3.94
CA GLY A 399 -45.18 -22.75 4.16
C GLY A 399 -45.39 -23.22 5.61
N LEU A 400 -44.35 -23.22 6.46
CA LEU A 400 -44.49 -23.62 7.87
C LEU A 400 -45.33 -22.64 8.69
N PHE A 401 -45.29 -21.35 8.36
CA PHE A 401 -45.96 -20.32 9.15
C PHE A 401 -47.48 -20.48 9.05
N ASP A 402 -47.99 -20.76 7.85
CA ASP A 402 -49.41 -21.03 7.62
C ASP A 402 -49.81 -22.42 8.14
N GLN A 403 -49.03 -23.45 7.80
CA GLN A 403 -49.35 -24.84 8.14
C GLN A 403 -49.50 -25.06 9.66
N PHE A 404 -48.66 -24.41 10.47
CA PHE A 404 -48.64 -24.57 11.93
C PHE A 404 -49.19 -23.35 12.68
N SER A 405 -49.78 -22.38 11.97
CA SER A 405 -50.28 -21.12 12.55
C SER A 405 -49.23 -20.43 13.43
N VAL A 406 -47.99 -20.36 12.95
CA VAL A 406 -46.84 -19.75 13.63
C VAL A 406 -46.72 -18.29 13.19
N TYR A 407 -46.65 -17.40 14.17
CA TYR A 407 -46.41 -15.97 13.95
C TYR A 407 -44.93 -15.68 13.71
N LYS A 408 -44.04 -16.26 14.52
CA LYS A 408 -42.59 -16.15 14.36
C LYS A 408 -41.86 -17.37 14.94
N LEU A 409 -40.70 -17.65 14.37
CA LEU A 409 -39.78 -18.68 14.82
C LEU A 409 -38.51 -18.01 15.37
N ILE A 410 -38.18 -18.27 16.63
CA ILE A 410 -36.96 -17.79 17.28
C ILE A 410 -35.95 -18.96 17.30
N VAL A 411 -34.81 -18.75 16.66
CA VAL A 411 -33.68 -19.68 16.64
C VAL A 411 -32.64 -19.18 17.64
N HIS A 412 -32.53 -19.90 18.75
CA HIS A 412 -31.46 -19.70 19.73
C HIS A 412 -30.21 -20.41 19.22
N VAL A 413 -29.09 -19.71 19.06
CA VAL A 413 -27.82 -20.27 18.56
C VAL A 413 -26.73 -20.09 19.61
N GLN A 414 -26.00 -21.17 19.91
CA GLN A 414 -24.84 -21.21 20.79
C GLN A 414 -23.59 -21.55 19.99
N SER A 415 -22.60 -20.67 20.01
CA SER A 415 -21.32 -20.94 19.35
C SER A 415 -20.16 -20.28 20.10
N PRO A 416 -19.00 -20.96 20.22
CA PRO A 416 -17.77 -20.29 20.61
C PRO A 416 -17.20 -19.41 19.48
N TYR A 417 -17.69 -19.55 18.24
CA TYR A 417 -17.15 -18.90 17.05
C TYR A 417 -17.85 -17.59 16.68
N PHE A 418 -18.74 -17.04 17.53
CA PHE A 418 -19.31 -15.72 17.27
C PHE A 418 -18.27 -14.59 17.33
N THR A 419 -17.12 -14.84 17.95
CA THR A 419 -15.97 -13.94 17.90
C THR A 419 -14.74 -14.74 17.55
N ALA A 420 -13.83 -14.11 16.82
CA ALA A 420 -12.74 -14.79 16.14
C ALA A 420 -11.64 -15.36 17.08
N ARG A 421 -11.67 -15.01 18.38
CA ARG A 421 -10.74 -15.47 19.42
C ARG A 421 -11.40 -16.12 20.64
N ALA A 422 -12.72 -16.33 20.65
CA ALA A 422 -13.38 -16.80 21.85
C ALA A 422 -13.19 -18.30 22.10
N SER A 423 -12.90 -18.61 23.36
CA SER A 423 -13.00 -19.95 23.96
C SER A 423 -14.33 -20.15 24.72
N ALA A 424 -15.10 -19.07 24.92
CA ALA A 424 -16.37 -19.09 25.65
C ALA A 424 -17.56 -19.20 24.70
N VAL A 425 -18.50 -20.10 25.00
CA VAL A 425 -19.74 -20.25 24.24
C VAL A 425 -20.64 -19.04 24.48
N GLN A 426 -20.97 -18.32 23.42
CA GLN A 426 -21.93 -17.21 23.44
C GLN A 426 -23.27 -17.65 22.84
N LYS A 427 -24.36 -16.99 23.25
CA LYS A 427 -25.72 -17.24 22.76
C LYS A 427 -26.21 -16.03 21.98
N LYS A 428 -26.77 -16.25 20.78
CA LYS A 428 -27.49 -15.27 19.98
C LYS A 428 -28.90 -15.78 19.66
N GLU A 429 -29.82 -14.87 19.38
CA GLU A 429 -31.20 -15.20 19.02
C GLU A 429 -31.52 -14.58 17.67
N ILE A 430 -32.09 -15.37 16.76
CA ILE A 430 -32.51 -14.94 15.43
C ILE A 430 -34.01 -15.12 15.34
N THR A 431 -34.73 -14.09 14.91
CA THR A 431 -36.18 -14.19 14.67
C THR A 431 -36.42 -14.33 13.19
N LEU A 432 -37.19 -15.35 12.79
CA LEU A 432 -37.63 -15.60 11.44
C LEU A 432 -39.17 -15.47 11.39
N THR A 433 -39.68 -14.81 10.36
CA THR A 433 -41.12 -14.61 10.10
C THR A 433 -41.46 -15.06 8.69
N ALA A 434 -42.74 -15.03 8.30
CA ALA A 434 -43.14 -15.38 6.94
C ALA A 434 -42.53 -14.44 5.87
N ASP A 435 -42.43 -13.14 6.19
CA ASP A 435 -41.89 -12.11 5.29
C ASP A 435 -40.36 -11.98 5.38
N ASP A 436 -39.78 -12.39 6.51
CA ASP A 436 -38.34 -12.35 6.80
C ASP A 436 -37.89 -13.73 7.32
N ASN A 437 -37.82 -14.68 6.40
CA ASN A 437 -37.67 -16.10 6.71
C ASN A 437 -36.21 -16.58 6.64
N ILE A 438 -35.25 -15.68 6.38
CA ILE A 438 -33.82 -15.96 6.23
C ILE A 438 -33.03 -15.03 7.16
N ASN A 439 -31.97 -15.50 7.81
CA ASN A 439 -31.07 -14.58 8.50
C ASN A 439 -30.07 -13.93 7.54
N GLU A 440 -29.84 -12.62 7.70
CA GLU A 440 -28.87 -11.91 6.84
C GLU A 440 -27.51 -11.67 7.52
N ASN A 441 -27.43 -11.69 8.85
CA ASN A 441 -26.30 -11.07 9.57
C ASN A 441 -25.56 -11.98 10.56
N LEU A 442 -25.78 -13.30 10.55
CA LEU A 442 -25.12 -14.19 11.51
C LEU A 442 -23.78 -14.70 10.97
N MET A 443 -22.68 -14.24 11.56
CA MET A 443 -21.32 -14.62 11.17
C MET A 443 -20.64 -15.52 12.21
N LEU A 444 -19.90 -16.53 11.73
CA LEU A 444 -19.07 -17.43 12.54
C LEU A 444 -17.60 -17.38 12.08
N TYR A 445 -16.67 -17.27 13.01
CA TYR A 445 -15.23 -17.26 12.76
C TYR A 445 -14.61 -18.61 13.12
N ILE A 446 -14.52 -19.50 12.13
CA ILE A 446 -14.15 -20.92 12.33
C ILE A 446 -12.65 -21.15 12.08
N PRO A 447 -11.87 -21.58 13.10
CA PRO A 447 -10.44 -21.82 12.93
C PRO A 447 -10.13 -22.92 11.91
N ALA A 448 -9.11 -22.69 11.07
CA ALA A 448 -8.73 -23.61 9.98
C ALA A 448 -8.17 -24.96 10.47
N ASP A 449 -7.82 -25.08 11.74
CA ASP A 449 -7.19 -26.26 12.36
C ASP A 449 -8.21 -27.27 12.93
N LYS A 450 -9.52 -27.07 12.71
CA LYS A 450 -10.60 -27.84 13.35
C LYS A 450 -10.94 -29.19 12.69
N GLY A 451 -10.22 -29.61 11.65
CA GLY A 451 -10.45 -30.89 10.96
C GLY A 451 -11.64 -30.87 9.98
N GLY A 452 -12.00 -32.04 9.43
CA GLY A 452 -12.93 -32.14 8.29
C GLY A 452 -14.43 -31.99 8.60
N ASP A 453 -14.86 -32.06 9.87
CA ASP A 453 -16.27 -31.92 10.29
C ASP A 453 -16.42 -31.38 11.72
N PRO A 454 -16.04 -30.13 11.99
CA PRO A 454 -16.14 -29.57 13.33
C PRO A 454 -17.58 -29.20 13.71
N LEU A 455 -17.92 -29.40 14.98
CA LEU A 455 -19.13 -28.80 15.54
C LEU A 455 -18.99 -27.27 15.53
N LEU A 456 -19.85 -26.59 14.77
CA LEU A 456 -19.81 -25.14 14.57
C LEU A 456 -20.67 -24.40 15.59
N TYR A 457 -21.86 -24.92 15.87
CA TYR A 457 -22.81 -24.32 16.80
C TYR A 457 -23.77 -25.38 17.35
N LYS A 458 -24.54 -24.98 18.35
CA LYS A 458 -25.77 -25.67 18.76
C LYS A 458 -26.94 -24.74 18.54
N TYR A 459 -28.11 -25.25 18.19
CA TYR A 459 -29.31 -24.43 18.05
C TYR A 459 -30.52 -25.03 18.75
N ARG A 460 -31.49 -24.19 19.09
CA ARG A 460 -32.76 -24.59 19.69
C ARG A 460 -33.87 -23.70 19.16
N LEU A 461 -34.97 -24.33 18.75
CA LEU A 461 -36.11 -23.63 18.16
C LEU A 461 -37.15 -23.25 19.21
N GLU A 462 -37.75 -22.09 19.03
CA GLU A 462 -38.91 -21.62 19.78
C GLU A 462 -39.93 -21.03 18.80
N ALA A 463 -41.12 -21.60 18.72
CA ALA A 463 -42.21 -21.11 17.89
C ALA A 463 -43.20 -20.31 18.73
N VAL A 464 -43.60 -19.15 18.24
CA VAL A 464 -44.69 -18.35 18.80
C VAL A 464 -45.88 -18.48 17.86
N THR A 465 -46.99 -19.04 18.33
CA THR A 465 -48.20 -19.20 17.51
C THR A 465 -48.95 -17.88 17.34
N GLN A 466 -49.83 -17.80 16.35
CA GLN A 466 -50.72 -16.65 16.16
C GLN A 466 -51.65 -16.41 17.37
N ALA A 467 -51.91 -17.45 18.16
CA ALA A 467 -52.63 -17.34 19.43
C ALA A 467 -51.77 -16.86 20.62
N GLY A 468 -50.49 -16.53 20.38
CA GLY A 468 -49.54 -16.08 21.40
C GLY A 468 -48.95 -17.18 22.27
N GLN A 469 -49.17 -18.46 21.94
CA GLN A 469 -48.58 -19.57 22.68
C GLN A 469 -47.14 -19.80 22.23
N THR A 470 -46.24 -19.99 23.18
CA THR A 470 -44.83 -20.29 22.91
C THR A 470 -44.56 -21.78 23.07
N ARG A 471 -43.90 -22.39 22.08
CA ARG A 471 -43.44 -23.78 22.12
C ARG A 471 -41.95 -23.82 21.89
N MET A 472 -41.19 -24.41 22.79
CA MET A 472 -39.74 -24.49 22.71
C MET A 472 -39.28 -25.93 22.56
N ALA A 473 -38.32 -26.18 21.68
CA ALA A 473 -37.70 -27.48 21.52
C ALA A 473 -37.02 -27.91 22.84
N PRO A 474 -37.18 -29.17 23.27
CA PRO A 474 -36.69 -29.62 24.58
C PRO A 474 -35.16 -29.78 24.65
N LYS A 475 -34.49 -29.86 23.50
CA LYS A 475 -33.04 -30.10 23.42
C LYS A 475 -32.37 -29.15 22.45
N TRP A 476 -31.07 -28.98 22.63
CA TRP A 476 -30.19 -28.31 21.69
C TRP A 476 -29.73 -29.30 20.62
N GLU A 477 -29.86 -28.92 19.36
CA GLU A 477 -29.41 -29.67 18.20
C GLU A 477 -28.01 -29.22 17.78
N GLU A 478 -27.22 -30.12 17.20
CA GLU A 478 -25.86 -29.84 16.73
C GLU A 478 -25.84 -29.33 15.29
N GLY A 479 -25.19 -28.19 15.07
CA GLY A 479 -24.98 -27.59 13.76
C GLY A 479 -23.54 -27.74 13.30
N ARG A 480 -23.32 -28.58 12.28
CA ARG A 480 -22.00 -28.82 11.66
C ARG A 480 -21.84 -28.15 10.30
N LYS A 481 -22.94 -27.66 9.72
CA LYS A 481 -22.99 -26.95 8.44
C LYS A 481 -23.36 -25.50 8.67
N LEU A 482 -22.83 -24.61 7.84
CA LEU A 482 -23.16 -23.19 7.84
C LEU A 482 -24.58 -22.91 7.37
N THR A 483 -25.20 -23.84 6.64
CA THR A 483 -26.57 -23.72 6.14
C THR A 483 -27.50 -24.67 6.89
N GLN A 484 -28.61 -24.15 7.41
CA GLN A 484 -29.64 -24.90 8.11
C GLN A 484 -31.02 -24.43 7.66
N PHE A 485 -31.84 -25.40 7.24
CA PHE A 485 -33.24 -25.17 6.88
C PHE A 485 -34.15 -25.72 7.98
N PHE A 486 -35.24 -25.01 8.27
CA PHE A 486 -36.29 -25.40 9.20
C PHE A 486 -37.59 -25.60 8.42
N GLY A 487 -38.08 -26.84 8.40
CA GLY A 487 -39.28 -27.23 7.69
C GLY A 487 -40.26 -28.00 8.57
N SER A 488 -41.26 -28.60 7.94
CA SER A 488 -42.38 -29.24 8.63
C SER A 488 -41.94 -30.35 9.60
N SER A 489 -40.86 -31.10 9.32
CA SER A 489 -40.40 -32.17 10.21
C SER A 489 -39.88 -31.66 11.56
N GLN A 490 -39.19 -30.51 11.58
CA GLN A 490 -38.75 -29.88 12.84
C GLN A 490 -39.93 -29.28 13.61
N MET A 491 -40.91 -28.72 12.90
CA MET A 491 -42.11 -28.14 13.51
C MET A 491 -43.03 -29.22 14.08
N GLU A 492 -43.23 -30.34 13.38
CA GLU A 492 -43.99 -31.49 13.88
C GLU A 492 -43.41 -32.04 15.19
N ALA A 493 -42.08 -32.14 15.30
CA ALA A 493 -41.44 -32.55 16.54
C ALA A 493 -41.70 -31.56 17.70
N LEU A 494 -41.82 -30.26 17.39
CA LEU A 494 -42.09 -29.20 18.35
C LEU A 494 -43.56 -29.19 18.83
N PHE A 495 -44.50 -29.52 17.95
CA PHE A 495 -45.94 -29.51 18.23
C PHE A 495 -46.52 -30.87 18.68
N ASN A 496 -45.88 -31.99 18.33
CA ASN A 496 -46.29 -33.34 18.74
C ASN A 496 -45.55 -33.84 20.00
N GLY A 497 -44.61 -33.06 20.54
CA GLY A 497 -43.96 -33.34 21.82
C GLY A 497 -44.84 -33.02 23.03
N PRO A 498 -44.58 -33.61 24.22
CA PRO A 498 -45.33 -33.32 25.44
C PRO A 498 -45.25 -31.81 25.76
N ILE A 499 -46.40 -31.24 26.12
CA ILE A 499 -46.50 -29.84 26.58
C ILE A 499 -45.68 -29.73 27.88
N GLN A 500 -44.65 -28.88 27.89
CA GLN A 500 -43.92 -28.51 29.11
C GLN A 500 -44.51 -27.25 29.74
#